data_AF-A0A965C6U6-F1
#
_entry.id   AF-A0A965C6U6-F1
#
_cell.length_a   1.000
_cell.length_b   1.000
_cell.length_c   1.000
_cell.angle_alpha   90.00
_cell.angle_beta   90.00
_cell.angle_gamma   90.00
#
_symmetry.space_group_name_H-M   'P 1'
#
loop_
_entity.id
_entity.type
_entity.pdbx_description
1 polymer ?
#
loop_
_entity_poly.entity_id
_entity_poly.type
_entity_poly.pdbx_seq_one_letter_code
_entity_poly.pdbx_strand_id
1 'polypeptide(L)'
;EAERIHALDQYAQSIGLAFQVVDDILDAEADTATLGKTAGKDADNNKPTYVTILGLVRAKELANALYQHAIAPLANYGNEATRLIELAQFITNRGF
;
A
#
# COMPACT_ATOMS: atom_id res chain seq x y z
N GLU A 1 -0.07 27.66 -6.10
CA GLU A 1 0.39 27.21 -4.76
C GLU A 1 -0.63 26.32 -4.07
N ALA A 2 -1.90 26.72 -3.95
CA ALA A 2 -2.97 25.87 -3.41
C ALA A 2 -3.09 24.49 -4.10
N GLU A 3 -2.99 24.43 -5.42
CA GLU A 3 -3.02 23.16 -6.18
C GLU A 3 -1.82 22.24 -5.88
N ARG A 4 -0.66 22.83 -5.59
CA ARG A 4 0.54 22.08 -5.20
C ARG A 4 0.35 21.45 -3.82
N ILE A 5 -0.13 22.23 -2.85
CA ILE A 5 -0.47 21.73 -1.51
C ILE A 5 -1.53 20.62 -1.60
N HIS A 6 -2.59 20.81 -2.40
CA HIS A 6 -3.61 19.79 -2.58
C HIS A 6 -3.06 18.49 -3.19
N ALA A 7 -2.10 18.58 -4.11
CA ALA A 7 -1.43 17.41 -4.66
C ALA A 7 -0.62 16.64 -3.58
N LEU A 8 0.01 17.35 -2.63
CA LEU A 8 0.68 16.72 -1.50
C LEU A 8 -0.31 16.07 -0.53
N ASP A 9 -1.49 16.65 -0.31
CA ASP A 9 -2.54 16.04 0.51
C ASP A 9 -3.03 14.73 -0.11
N GLN A 10 -3.29 14.73 -1.42
CA GLN A 10 -3.70 13.52 -2.15
C GLN A 10 -2.61 12.45 -2.13
N TYR A 11 -1.34 12.84 -2.31
CA TYR A 11 -0.20 11.94 -2.17
C TYR A 11 -0.16 11.32 -0.76
N ALA A 12 -0.21 12.16 0.29
CA ALA A 12 -0.11 11.72 1.68
C ALA A 12 -1.24 10.76 2.08
N GLN A 13 -2.48 11.04 1.66
CA GLN A 13 -3.63 10.17 1.91
C GLN A 13 -3.47 8.82 1.21
N SER A 14 -3.10 8.83 -0.07
CA SER A 14 -2.95 7.62 -0.87
C SER A 14 -1.81 6.76 -0.35
N ILE A 15 -0.65 7.36 -0.02
CA ILE A 15 0.51 6.60 0.43
C ILE A 15 0.36 6.11 1.87
N GLY A 16 -0.29 6.88 2.75
CA GLY A 16 -0.60 6.45 4.11
C GLY A 16 -1.51 5.22 4.11
N LEU A 17 -2.51 5.20 3.22
CA LEU A 17 -3.37 4.04 3.04
C LEU A 17 -2.61 2.86 2.43
N ALA A 18 -1.77 3.09 1.41
CA ALA A 18 -0.97 2.05 0.79
C ALA A 18 -0.03 1.38 1.80
N PHE A 19 0.56 2.15 2.71
CA PHE A 19 1.42 1.64 3.78
C PHE A 19 0.70 0.60 4.64
N GLN A 20 -0.53 0.88 5.08
CA GLN A 20 -1.32 -0.07 5.87
C GLN A 20 -1.71 -1.32 5.07
N VAL A 21 -2.08 -1.16 3.80
CA VAL A 21 -2.43 -2.31 2.93
C VAL A 21 -1.23 -3.23 2.75
N VAL A 22 -0.04 -2.66 2.54
CA VAL A 22 1.21 -3.43 2.41
C VAL A 22 1.59 -4.12 3.71
N ASP A 23 1.44 -3.45 4.86
CA ASP A 23 1.66 -4.05 6.18
C ASP A 23 0.78 -5.29 6.39
N ASP A 24 -0.52 -5.19 6.08
CA ASP A 24 -1.46 -6.31 6.16
C ASP A 24 -1.10 -7.46 5.19
N ILE A 25 -0.53 -7.15 4.02
CA ILE A 25 -0.05 -8.15 3.04
C ILE A 25 1.18 -8.88 3.60
N LEU A 26 2.15 -8.15 4.13
CA LEU A 26 3.37 -8.70 4.68
C LEU A 26 3.07 -9.62 5.87
N ASP A 27 2.17 -9.22 6.76
CA ASP A 27 1.72 -10.04 7.89
C ASP A 27 1.09 -11.35 7.39
N ALA A 28 0.18 -11.26 6.41
CA ALA A 28 -0.49 -12.44 5.86
C ALA A 28 0.47 -13.41 5.16
N GLU A 29 1.48 -12.90 4.44
CA GLU A 29 2.47 -13.73 3.75
C GLU A 29 3.47 -14.36 4.73
N ALA A 30 3.90 -13.61 5.76
CA ALA A 30 4.78 -14.12 6.82
C ALA A 30 4.12 -15.28 7.60
N ASP A 31 2.83 -15.18 7.90
CA ASP A 31 2.06 -16.24 8.55
C ASP A 31 2.02 -17.50 7.68
N THR A 32 1.84 -17.37 6.36
CA THR A 32 1.82 -18.53 5.46
C THR A 32 3.17 -19.26 5.39
N ALA A 33 4.27 -18.49 5.37
CA ALA A 33 5.62 -19.06 5.33
C ALA A 33 6.00 -19.72 6.66
N THR A 34 5.59 -19.13 7.80
CA THR A 34 5.93 -19.61 9.14
C THR A 34 5.09 -20.82 9.56
N LEU A 35 3.83 -20.88 9.14
CA LEU A 35 2.89 -21.92 9.60
C LEU A 35 2.86 -23.15 8.68
N GLY A 36 3.44 -23.10 7.48
CA GLY A 36 3.41 -24.22 6.52
C GLY A 36 2.00 -24.72 6.16
N LYS A 37 0.97 -23.97 6.55
CA LYS A 37 -0.45 -24.27 6.36
C LYS A 37 -0.98 -23.28 5.34
N THR A 38 -1.71 -23.79 4.35
CA THR A 38 -2.50 -23.01 3.40
C THR A 38 -3.17 -21.81 4.09
N ALA A 39 -2.88 -20.61 3.59
CA ALA A 39 -3.50 -19.36 3.99
C ALA A 39 -5.00 -19.56 4.20
N GLY A 40 -5.48 -19.37 5.43
CA GLY A 40 -6.91 -19.45 5.74
C GLY A 40 -7.31 -20.37 6.88
N LYS A 41 -6.37 -21.06 7.56
CA LYS A 41 -6.72 -21.89 8.73
C LYS A 41 -6.75 -21.14 10.06
N ASP A 42 -6.11 -19.98 10.16
CA ASP A 42 -6.10 -19.13 11.35
C ASP A 42 -6.76 -17.76 11.06
N ALA A 43 -7.99 -17.78 10.53
CA ALA A 43 -8.88 -16.61 10.49
C ALA A 43 -9.39 -16.20 11.91
N ASP A 44 -8.68 -16.59 12.96
CA ASP A 44 -9.16 -16.60 14.35
C ASP A 44 -8.87 -15.29 15.12
N ASN A 45 -8.28 -14.28 14.50
CA ASN A 45 -8.03 -13.00 15.18
C ASN A 45 -9.15 -11.97 15.07
N ASN A 46 -10.23 -12.22 14.32
CA ASN A 46 -11.40 -11.33 14.20
C ASN A 46 -11.08 -9.84 13.90
N LYS A 47 -9.83 -9.53 13.54
CA LYS A 47 -9.34 -8.18 13.27
C LYS A 47 -9.55 -7.92 11.78
N PRO A 48 -10.39 -6.94 11.42
CA PRO A 48 -10.55 -6.57 10.02
C PRO A 48 -9.23 -6.00 9.50
N THR A 49 -8.68 -6.63 8.48
CA THR A 49 -7.51 -6.21 7.70
C THR A 49 -7.88 -6.16 6.22
N TYR A 50 -7.09 -5.47 5.40
CA TYR A 50 -7.33 -5.42 3.96
C TYR A 50 -7.27 -6.81 3.33
N VAL A 51 -6.37 -7.68 3.79
CA VAL A 51 -6.27 -9.05 3.28
C VAL A 51 -7.46 -9.92 3.70
N THR A 52 -7.96 -9.79 4.94
CA THR A 52 -9.14 -10.56 5.38
C THR A 52 -10.43 -10.12 4.70
N ILE A 53 -10.55 -8.83 4.35
CA ILE A 53 -11.74 -8.26 3.70
C ILE A 53 -11.72 -8.49 2.17
N LEU A 54 -10.58 -8.24 1.52
CA LEU A 54 -10.48 -8.24 0.05
C LEU A 54 -9.87 -9.53 -0.52
N GLY A 55 -9.13 -10.27 0.30
CA GLY A 55 -8.22 -11.32 -0.14
C GLY A 55 -6.87 -10.78 -0.64
N LEU A 56 -5.83 -11.62 -0.57
CA LEU A 56 -4.44 -11.24 -0.86
C LEU A 56 -4.26 -10.61 -2.25
N VAL A 57 -4.86 -11.21 -3.30
CA VAL A 57 -4.74 -10.72 -4.68
C VAL A 57 -5.30 -9.31 -4.82
N ARG A 58 -6.50 -9.07 -4.31
CA ARG A 58 -7.15 -7.75 -4.38
C ARG A 58 -6.48 -6.72 -3.48
N ALA A 59 -5.90 -7.14 -2.35
CA ALA A 59 -5.09 -6.25 -1.53
C ALA A 59 -3.83 -5.77 -2.28
N LYS A 60 -3.14 -6.66 -3.02
CA LYS A 60 -1.99 -6.28 -3.87
C LYS A 60 -2.41 -5.34 -5.00
N GLU A 61 -3.55 -5.60 -5.65
CA GLU A 61 -4.11 -4.69 -6.66
C GLU A 61 -4.43 -3.30 -6.08
N LEU A 62 -5.01 -3.26 -4.88
CA LEU A 62 -5.31 -2.02 -4.16
C LEU A 62 -4.02 -1.25 -3.83
N ALA A 63 -2.98 -1.92 -3.32
CA ALA A 63 -1.69 -1.28 -3.06
C ALA A 63 -1.10 -0.63 -4.33
N ASN A 64 -1.16 -1.33 -5.47
CA ASN A 64 -0.72 -0.77 -6.75
C ASN A 64 -1.60 0.41 -7.21
N ALA A 65 -2.93 0.32 -7.05
CA ALA A 65 -3.83 1.43 -7.38
C ALA A 65 -3.54 2.67 -6.53
N LEU A 66 -3.31 2.49 -5.22
CA LEU A 66 -2.96 3.57 -4.30
C LEU A 66 -1.60 4.19 -4.62
N TYR A 67 -0.62 3.39 -5.06
CA TYR A 67 0.65 3.91 -5.58
C TYR A 67 0.42 4.83 -6.79
N GLN A 68 -0.36 4.39 -7.79
CA GLN A 68 -0.66 5.21 -8.96
C GLN A 68 -1.40 6.50 -8.58
N HIS A 69 -2.36 6.40 -7.66
CA HIS A 69 -3.09 7.55 -7.12
C HIS A 69 -2.20 8.50 -6.33
N ALA A 70 -1.16 8.00 -5.65
CA ALA A 70 -0.22 8.83 -4.93
C ALA A 70 0.68 9.62 -5.89
N ILE A 71 1.19 8.99 -6.95
CA ILE A 71 2.18 9.64 -7.83
C ILE A 71 1.57 10.54 -8.91
N ALA A 72 0.33 10.29 -9.34
CA ALA A 72 -0.30 11.07 -10.41
C ALA A 72 -0.43 12.58 -10.08
N PRO A 73 -0.84 12.99 -8.86
CA PRO A 73 -0.91 14.40 -8.47
C PRO A 73 0.46 15.08 -8.44
N LEU A 74 1.54 14.33 -8.20
CA LEU A 74 2.91 14.87 -8.13
C LEU A 74 3.47 15.31 -9.48
N ALA A 75 2.78 15.05 -10.60
CA ALA A 75 3.22 15.48 -11.93
C ALA A 75 3.47 17.01 -12.00
N ASN A 76 2.73 17.81 -11.23
CA ASN A 76 2.88 19.27 -11.17
C ASN A 76 4.17 19.75 -10.46
N TYR A 77 4.90 18.85 -9.78
CA TYR A 77 6.21 19.12 -9.17
C TYR A 77 7.39 18.79 -10.09
N GLY A 78 7.16 18.06 -11.19
CA GLY A 78 8.24 17.58 -12.05
C GLY A 78 9.34 16.87 -11.26
N ASN A 79 10.59 17.25 -11.50
CA ASN A 79 11.76 16.61 -10.87
C ASN A 79 11.83 16.81 -9.35
N GLU A 80 11.16 17.83 -8.79
CA GLU A 80 11.16 18.06 -7.33
C GLU A 80 10.48 16.92 -6.58
N ALA A 81 9.56 16.19 -7.22
CA ALA A 81 8.84 15.06 -6.63
C ALA A 81 9.61 13.73 -6.65
N THR A 82 10.82 13.68 -7.24
CA THR A 82 11.57 12.42 -7.42
C THR A 82 11.65 11.60 -6.13
N ARG A 83 12.02 12.23 -5.00
CA ARG A 83 12.16 11.52 -3.72
C ARG A 83 10.83 11.01 -3.16
N LEU A 84 9.72 11.69 -3.43
CA LEU A 84 8.39 11.24 -3.02
C LEU A 84 7.93 10.05 -3.88
N ILE A 85 8.22 10.06 -5.18
CA ILE A 85 7.94 8.93 -6.06
C ILE A 85 8.76 7.70 -5.65
N GLU A 86 10.06 7.87 -5.39
CA GLU A 86 10.93 6.79 -4.89
C GLU A 86 10.43 6.24 -3.55
N LEU A 87 10.00 7.11 -2.63
CA LEU A 87 9.43 6.68 -1.36
C LEU A 87 8.12 5.89 -1.56
N ALA A 88 7.25 6.36 -2.46
CA ALA A 88 6.01 5.66 -2.77
C ALA A 88 6.28 4.27 -3.35
N GLN A 89 7.22 4.18 -4.31
CA GLN A 89 7.67 2.90 -4.86
C GLN A 89 8.25 1.99 -3.78
N PHE A 90 9.09 2.54 -2.90
CA PHE A 90 9.68 1.77 -1.81
C PHE A 90 8.61 1.19 -0.89
N ILE A 91 7.60 1.98 -0.50
CA ILE A 91 6.51 1.53 0.37
C ILE A 91 5.72 0.40 -0.29
N THR A 92 5.36 0.54 -1.58
CA THR A 92 4.49 -0.45 -2.24
C THR A 92 5.21 -1.66 -2.83
N ASN A 93 6.53 -1.59 -3.01
CA ASN A 93 7.37 -2.70 -3.49
C ASN A 93 8.27 -3.28 -2.40
N ARG A 94 8.00 -3.02 -1.11
CA ARG A 94 8.66 -3.77 -0.02
C ARG A 94 8.45 -5.26 -0.28
N GLY A 95 9.55 -6.00 -0.29
CA GLY A 95 9.69 -7.29 -0.96
C GLY A 95 8.53 -8.28 -0.75
N PHE A 96 8.16 -8.90 -1.88
CA PHE A 96 7.69 -10.28 -1.96
C PHE A 96 8.89 -11.23 -1.99
#